data_AF-A0AAC8WLB6-F1
#
_entry.id   AF-A0AAC8WLB6-F1
#
_cell.length_a   1.000
_cell.length_b   1.000
_cell.length_c   1.000
_cell.angle_alpha   90.00
_cell.angle_beta   90.00
_cell.angle_gamma   90.00
#
_symmetry.space_group_name_H-M   'P 1'
#
loop_
_entity.id
_entity.type
_entity.pdbx_description
1 polymer ?
#
loop_
_entity_poly.entity_id
_entity_poly.type
_entity_poly.pdbx_seq_one_letter_code
_entity_poly.pdbx_strand_id
1 'polypeptide(L)'
;MKIISRFKDFYDYKVTKYGVDEKLVYTRKTYCEYFHSFTIKENNRISEDNFDKNLKDDIEYFKGPNYHKILIVGEKLLHLFFTENGMYSLFDIKKLEELKEPYKYWYSYKNIKKIIFNDGKEFEIHTAFRHVWNDFFAYNRKKLLSHINILENDILFNEPMLLIEYIGKIDSKIARSNNAIYKIIYNPNLSQMRLYIDEDFIWQSLVEFLSNKRSEKEISPEVSNENKILSKGFDLKTSFRPNMKKKHKGDI
;
A
#
# COMPACT_ATOMS: atom_id res chain seq x y z
N MET A 1 -35.38 7.94 4.79
CA MET A 1 -35.23 7.67 3.33
C MET A 1 -33.76 7.39 3.05
N LYS A 2 -33.37 6.15 2.71
CA LYS A 2 -31.98 5.82 2.36
C LYS A 2 -31.78 6.18 0.89
N ILE A 3 -31.16 7.32 0.61
CA ILE A 3 -30.72 7.67 -0.73
C ILE A 3 -29.53 6.75 -1.02
N ILE A 4 -29.76 5.72 -1.85
CA ILE A 4 -28.67 4.86 -2.33
C ILE A 4 -27.84 5.72 -3.28
N SER A 5 -26.60 6.01 -2.90
CA SER A 5 -25.65 6.71 -3.77
C SER A 5 -25.56 5.99 -5.11
N ARG A 6 -25.63 6.73 -6.23
CA ARG A 6 -25.41 6.17 -7.57
C ARG A 6 -23.95 5.77 -7.82
N PHE A 7 -23.06 6.17 -6.93
CA PHE A 7 -21.63 5.93 -7.03
C PHE A 7 -21.24 4.66 -6.29
N LYS A 8 -20.43 3.81 -6.92
CA LYS A 8 -19.95 2.59 -6.29
C LYS A 8 -19.00 2.93 -5.13
N ASP A 9 -18.25 4.03 -5.20
CA ASP A 9 -17.35 4.50 -4.14
C ASP A 9 -16.99 6.00 -4.28
N PHE A 10 -16.24 6.54 -3.31
CA PHE A 10 -15.82 7.97 -3.26
C PHE A 10 -15.05 8.43 -4.49
N TYR A 11 -14.18 7.58 -5.03
CA TYR A 11 -13.47 7.85 -6.28
C TYR A 11 -14.46 8.08 -7.43
N ASP A 12 -15.49 7.24 -7.54
CA ASP A 12 -16.44 7.30 -8.66
C ASP A 12 -17.30 8.57 -8.60
N TYR A 13 -17.60 9.06 -7.38
CA TYR A 13 -18.23 10.35 -7.18
C TYR A 13 -17.37 11.51 -7.71
N LYS A 14 -16.07 11.50 -7.42
CA LYS A 14 -15.13 12.51 -7.88
C LYS A 14 -14.87 12.41 -9.40
N VAL A 15 -14.81 11.21 -9.97
CA VAL A 15 -14.79 11.00 -11.43
C VAL A 15 -15.93 11.76 -12.09
N THR A 16 -17.17 11.61 -11.59
CA THR A 16 -18.31 12.29 -12.21
C THR A 16 -18.26 13.81 -12.12
N LYS A 17 -17.55 14.36 -11.13
CA LYS A 17 -17.40 15.80 -10.95
C LYS A 17 -16.29 16.38 -11.82
N TYR A 18 -15.16 15.67 -11.95
CA TYR A 18 -13.95 16.17 -12.60
C TYR A 18 -13.67 15.56 -13.97
N GLY A 19 -14.43 14.55 -14.38
CA GLY A 19 -14.22 13.77 -15.61
C GLY A 19 -13.27 12.58 -15.40
N VAL A 20 -13.29 11.65 -16.36
CA VAL A 20 -12.30 10.56 -16.47
C VAL A 20 -11.15 11.05 -17.34
N ASP A 21 -9.91 10.93 -16.86
CA ASP A 21 -8.76 10.95 -17.75
C ASP A 21 -8.69 9.59 -18.45
N GLU A 22 -8.97 9.54 -19.75
CA GLU A 22 -8.95 8.33 -20.57
C GLU A 22 -7.60 7.59 -20.52
N LYS A 23 -6.54 8.26 -20.09
CA LYS A 23 -5.19 7.71 -19.99
C LYS A 23 -4.82 7.26 -18.57
N LEU A 24 -5.64 7.54 -17.56
CA LEU A 24 -5.47 7.11 -16.16
C LEU A 24 -6.65 6.22 -15.73
N VAL A 25 -6.76 5.06 -16.37
CA VAL A 25 -7.90 4.15 -16.14
C VAL A 25 -7.70 3.35 -14.86
N TYR A 26 -8.45 3.70 -13.81
CA TYR A 26 -8.55 2.88 -12.60
C TYR A 26 -9.57 1.75 -12.79
N THR A 27 -9.10 0.55 -13.17
CA THR A 27 -9.97 -0.62 -13.30
C THR A 27 -10.10 -1.34 -11.96
N ARG A 28 -11.16 -1.06 -11.21
CA ARG A 28 -11.41 -1.68 -9.90
C ARG A 28 -11.81 -3.16 -10.08
N LYS A 29 -10.91 -4.07 -9.67
CA LYS A 29 -11.21 -5.50 -9.46
C LYS A 29 -10.96 -5.84 -8.01
N THR A 30 -12.04 -6.14 -7.28
CA THR A 30 -11.96 -6.48 -5.86
C THR A 30 -11.85 -7.99 -5.70
N TYR A 31 -10.79 -8.44 -5.04
CA TYR A 31 -10.56 -9.82 -4.62
C TYR A 31 -9.74 -9.81 -3.34
N CYS A 32 -9.57 -10.97 -2.70
CA CYS A 32 -8.74 -11.05 -1.52
C CYS A 32 -7.85 -12.29 -1.49
N GLU A 33 -6.76 -12.16 -0.73
CA GLU A 33 -5.83 -13.23 -0.42
C GLU A 33 -5.56 -13.25 1.09
N TYR A 34 -5.15 -14.41 1.58
CA TYR A 34 -4.84 -14.67 2.98
C TYR A 34 -3.37 -15.03 3.14
N PHE A 35 -2.80 -14.71 4.29
CA PHE A 35 -1.37 -14.85 4.54
C PHE A 35 -1.09 -15.38 5.93
N HIS A 36 -0.17 -16.33 6.02
CA HIS A 36 0.37 -16.81 7.29
C HIS A 36 1.49 -15.89 7.78
N SER A 37 1.42 -15.51 9.05
CA SER A 37 2.24 -14.49 9.72
C SER A 37 2.08 -13.09 9.12
N PHE A 38 2.64 -12.09 9.81
CA PHE A 38 2.73 -10.73 9.28
C PHE A 38 3.73 -10.60 8.12
N THR A 39 4.54 -11.63 7.85
CA THR A 39 5.45 -11.66 6.70
C THR A 39 4.78 -12.35 5.52
N ILE A 40 4.74 -11.67 4.38
CA ILE A 40 4.18 -12.21 3.16
C ILE A 40 5.32 -12.73 2.31
N LYS A 41 5.61 -14.02 2.46
CA LYS A 41 6.44 -14.76 1.51
C LYS A 41 5.52 -15.36 0.45
N GLU A 42 6.03 -15.57 -0.77
CA GLU A 42 5.27 -16.15 -1.88
C GLU A 42 4.61 -17.50 -1.50
N ASN A 43 5.30 -18.31 -0.69
CA ASN A 43 4.77 -19.58 -0.17
C ASN A 43 3.72 -19.45 0.95
N ASN A 44 3.52 -18.25 1.50
CA ASN A 44 2.55 -18.00 2.57
C ASN A 44 1.21 -17.46 2.03
N ARG A 45 1.10 -17.22 0.72
CA ARG A 45 -0.13 -16.74 0.08
C ARG A 45 -1.15 -17.86 -0.03
N ILE A 46 -2.39 -17.56 0.34
CA ILE A 46 -3.50 -18.49 0.32
C ILE A 46 -4.64 -17.79 -0.42
N SER A 47 -5.11 -18.40 -1.52
CA SER A 47 -6.28 -17.89 -2.23
C SER A 47 -7.54 -17.97 -1.35
N GLU A 48 -8.53 -17.12 -1.62
CA GLU A 48 -9.82 -17.14 -0.92
C GLU A 48 -10.47 -18.53 -0.95
N ASP A 49 -10.49 -19.19 -2.11
CA ASP A 49 -11.03 -20.54 -2.26
C ASP A 49 -10.31 -21.58 -1.38
N ASN A 50 -8.98 -21.53 -1.31
CA ASN A 50 -8.21 -22.46 -0.49
C ASN A 50 -8.36 -22.17 1.00
N PHE A 51 -8.49 -20.90 1.37
CA PHE A 51 -8.77 -20.48 2.73
C PHE A 51 -10.13 -21.03 3.17
N ASP A 52 -11.18 -20.79 2.39
CA ASP A 52 -12.54 -21.19 2.72
C ASP A 52 -12.70 -22.71 2.80
N LYS A 53 -12.00 -23.46 1.93
CA LYS A 53 -12.08 -24.93 1.91
C LYS A 53 -11.26 -25.62 3.01
N ASN A 54 -10.11 -25.06 3.41
CA ASN A 54 -9.12 -25.82 4.17
C ASN A 54 -8.69 -25.19 5.49
N LEU A 55 -9.00 -23.91 5.75
CA LEU A 55 -8.44 -23.18 6.90
C LEU A 55 -9.47 -22.41 7.73
N LYS A 56 -10.60 -22.02 7.13
CA LYS A 56 -11.59 -21.16 7.76
C LYS A 56 -12.05 -21.65 9.13
N ASP A 57 -12.29 -22.95 9.26
CA ASP A 57 -12.82 -23.57 10.48
C ASP A 57 -11.74 -23.76 11.58
N ASP A 58 -10.46 -23.74 11.19
CA ASP A 58 -9.31 -23.93 12.07
C ASP A 58 -8.75 -22.60 12.65
N ILE A 59 -9.42 -21.48 12.35
CA ILE A 59 -9.00 -20.15 12.77
C ILE A 59 -9.70 -19.71 14.05
N GLU A 60 -8.89 -19.43 15.06
CA GLU A 60 -9.31 -18.64 16.20
C GLU A 60 -9.36 -17.16 15.80
N TYR A 61 -10.54 -16.72 15.34
CA TYR A 61 -10.79 -15.33 14.98
C TYR A 61 -10.53 -14.39 16.14
N PHE A 62 -9.93 -13.23 15.83
CA PHE A 62 -9.74 -12.18 16.81
C PHE A 62 -11.10 -11.64 17.29
N LYS A 63 -11.35 -11.68 18.61
CA LYS A 63 -12.61 -11.24 19.24
C LYS A 63 -12.47 -9.95 20.05
N GLY A 64 -11.34 -9.25 19.95
CA GLY A 64 -11.15 -8.01 20.70
C GLY A 64 -12.13 -6.93 20.24
N PRO A 65 -12.58 -6.04 21.16
CA PRO A 65 -13.53 -4.97 20.84
C PRO A 65 -12.93 -3.92 19.90
N ASN A 66 -11.60 -3.87 19.81
CA ASN A 66 -10.84 -2.91 19.06
C ASN A 66 -9.98 -3.60 18.00
N TYR A 67 -10.15 -3.26 16.73
CA TYR A 67 -9.34 -3.81 15.63
C TYR A 67 -8.66 -2.71 14.84
N HIS A 68 -7.41 -2.96 14.45
CA HIS A 68 -6.59 -2.04 13.67
C HIS A 68 -6.41 -2.61 12.26
N LYS A 69 -6.70 -1.78 11.25
CA LYS A 69 -6.51 -2.09 9.83
C LYS A 69 -5.57 -1.06 9.19
N ILE A 70 -4.93 -1.45 8.09
CA ILE A 70 -4.16 -0.52 7.27
C ILE A 70 -4.80 -0.44 5.89
N LEU A 71 -5.19 0.76 5.49
CA LEU A 71 -5.55 1.06 4.12
C LEU A 71 -4.38 1.73 3.42
N ILE A 72 -3.97 1.20 2.28
CA ILE A 72 -3.02 1.82 1.37
C ILE A 72 -3.81 2.41 0.21
N VAL A 73 -3.58 3.69 -0.10
CA VAL A 73 -4.21 4.40 -1.23
C VAL A 73 -3.11 5.09 -2.01
N GLY A 74 -2.81 4.59 -3.20
CA GLY A 74 -1.61 4.97 -3.93
C GLY A 74 -0.36 4.71 -3.10
N GLU A 75 0.45 5.76 -2.88
CA GLU A 75 1.64 5.73 -2.03
C GLU A 75 1.36 6.00 -0.53
N LYS A 76 0.15 6.44 -0.18
CA LYS A 76 -0.21 6.88 1.17
C LYS A 76 -0.71 5.71 2.02
N LEU A 77 -0.38 5.73 3.31
CA LEU A 77 -0.85 4.77 4.31
C LEU A 77 -1.82 5.45 5.26
N LEU A 78 -2.96 4.78 5.50
CA LEU A 78 -3.93 5.16 6.50
C LEU A 78 -4.09 4.06 7.53
N HIS A 79 -3.85 4.41 8.78
CA HIS A 79 -4.16 3.56 9.91
C HIS A 79 -5.62 3.80 10.29
N LEU A 80 -6.40 2.72 10.34
CA LEU A 80 -7.81 2.72 10.71
C LEU A 80 -7.98 1.99 12.04
N PHE A 81 -8.60 2.65 13.00
CA PHE A 81 -8.80 2.19 14.37
C PHE A 81 -10.28 2.05 14.64
N PHE A 82 -10.76 0.82 14.72
CA PHE A 82 -12.17 0.55 14.95
C PHE A 82 -12.40 0.23 16.41
N THR A 83 -13.37 0.92 16.98
CA THR A 83 -13.78 0.80 18.37
C THR A 83 -15.28 0.57 18.44
N GLU A 84 -15.78 0.25 19.63
CA GLU A 84 -17.21 0.24 19.93
C GLU A 84 -17.89 1.60 19.63
N ASN A 85 -17.12 2.70 19.68
CA ASN A 85 -17.60 4.06 19.46
C ASN A 85 -17.55 4.51 18.00
N GLY A 86 -17.07 3.65 17.09
CA GLY A 86 -16.89 3.96 15.67
C GLY A 86 -15.44 3.83 15.20
N MET A 87 -15.19 4.35 14.01
CA MET A 87 -13.89 4.29 13.33
C MET A 87 -13.16 5.62 13.48
N TYR A 88 -11.89 5.55 13.86
CA TYR A 88 -10.93 6.65 13.83
C TYR A 88 -9.86 6.37 12.78
N SER A 89 -9.22 7.44 12.32
CA SER A 89 -8.08 7.41 11.41
C SER A 89 -6.85 8.03 12.07
N LEU A 90 -5.71 8.03 11.37
CA LEU A 90 -4.52 8.76 11.83
C LEU A 90 -4.76 10.27 11.98
N PHE A 91 -5.74 10.83 11.25
CA PHE A 91 -6.08 12.26 11.31
C PHE A 91 -6.81 12.64 12.60
N ASP A 92 -7.38 11.65 13.29
CA ASP A 92 -8.12 11.85 14.53
C ASP A 92 -7.23 11.76 15.78
N ILE A 93 -5.93 11.48 15.60
CA ILE A 93 -4.96 11.33 16.68
C ILE A 93 -4.59 12.71 17.23
N LYS A 94 -4.74 12.89 18.54
CA LYS A 94 -4.54 14.19 19.22
C LYS A 94 -3.12 14.73 19.11
N LYS A 95 -2.13 13.84 19.16
CA LYS A 95 -0.70 14.17 19.14
C LYS A 95 0.08 13.11 18.37
N LEU A 96 0.06 13.22 17.05
CA LEU A 96 0.72 12.25 16.17
C LEU A 96 2.25 12.29 16.33
N GLU A 97 2.82 13.44 16.69
CA GLU A 97 4.26 13.63 16.87
C GLU A 97 4.81 12.81 18.03
N GLU A 98 4.05 12.69 19.14
CA GLU A 98 4.43 11.90 20.31
C GLU A 98 4.47 10.39 20.00
N LEU A 99 3.78 9.94 18.95
CA LEU A 99 3.84 8.55 18.50
C LEU A 99 5.15 8.20 17.80
N LYS A 100 5.87 9.21 17.26
CA LYS A 100 7.15 9.06 16.54
C LYS A 100 8.36 9.01 17.46
N GLU A 101 8.21 9.24 18.76
CA GLU A 101 9.31 9.12 19.71
C GLU A 101 9.73 7.64 19.87
N PRO A 102 11.05 7.34 19.78
CA PRO A 102 11.55 5.98 19.86
C PRO A 102 11.22 5.36 21.22
N TYR A 103 10.32 4.38 21.21
CA TYR A 103 10.04 3.51 22.33
C TYR A 103 11.28 2.71 22.71
N LYS A 104 11.78 2.97 23.93
CA LYS A 104 12.84 2.19 24.56
C LYS A 104 12.24 0.87 25.06
N TYR A 105 12.28 -0.14 24.19
CA TYR A 105 11.75 -1.51 24.38
C TYR A 105 12.12 -2.16 25.73
N TRP A 106 13.23 -1.74 26.34
CA TRP A 106 13.79 -2.33 27.56
C TRP A 106 13.14 -1.87 28.86
N TYR A 107 12.28 -0.83 28.87
CA TYR A 107 11.85 -0.24 30.15
C TYR A 107 10.51 -0.70 30.72
N SER A 108 9.63 -1.39 29.99
CA SER A 108 8.34 -1.78 30.60
C SER A 108 7.50 -2.71 29.73
N TYR A 109 7.39 -3.99 30.10
CA TYR A 109 6.26 -4.82 29.67
C TYR A 109 4.90 -4.29 30.19
N LYS A 110 4.91 -3.31 31.11
CA LYS A 110 3.71 -2.72 31.74
C LYS A 110 3.18 -1.45 31.06
N ASN A 111 3.95 -0.80 30.17
CA ASN A 111 3.51 0.42 29.49
C ASN A 111 2.99 0.07 28.10
N ILE A 112 1.76 -0.38 28.08
CA ILE A 112 0.97 -0.43 26.85
C ILE A 112 0.87 0.99 26.30
N LYS A 113 1.41 1.26 25.11
CA LYS A 113 1.17 2.52 24.42
C LYS A 113 -0.28 2.57 23.97
N LYS A 114 -0.95 3.66 24.34
CA LYS A 114 -2.30 3.97 23.89
C LYS A 114 -2.24 5.14 22.91
N ILE A 115 -3.04 5.05 21.87
CA ILE A 115 -3.32 6.18 20.97
C ILE A 115 -4.46 6.96 21.62
N ILE A 116 -4.31 8.28 21.72
CA ILE A 116 -5.35 9.16 22.24
C ILE A 116 -5.89 9.98 21.07
N PHE A 117 -7.20 9.91 20.85
CA PHE A 117 -7.88 10.66 19.80
C PHE A 117 -8.27 12.07 20.26
N ASN A 118 -8.66 12.92 19.31
CA ASN A 118 -9.08 14.31 19.55
C ASN A 118 -10.23 14.43 20.56
N ASP A 119 -11.13 13.44 20.60
CA ASP A 119 -12.25 13.36 21.55
C ASP A 119 -11.86 12.76 22.92
N GLY A 120 -10.56 12.47 23.13
CA GLY A 120 -10.03 11.91 24.37
C GLY A 120 -10.19 10.39 24.51
N LYS A 121 -10.79 9.70 23.53
CA LYS A 121 -10.86 8.23 23.57
C LYS A 121 -9.50 7.60 23.32
N GLU A 122 -9.30 6.42 23.90
CA GLU A 122 -8.03 5.69 23.84
C GLU A 122 -8.13 4.41 23.00
N PHE A 123 -7.05 4.04 22.33
CA PHE A 123 -6.94 2.81 21.55
C PHE A 123 -5.62 2.09 21.83
N GLU A 124 -5.68 0.77 21.99
CA GLU A 124 -4.50 -0.09 22.09
C GLU A 124 -4.39 -1.00 20.85
N ILE A 125 -3.19 -1.07 20.28
CA ILE A 125 -2.86 -2.02 19.23
C ILE A 125 -2.44 -3.34 19.88
N HIS A 126 -3.29 -4.37 19.75
CA HIS A 126 -3.04 -5.72 20.27
C HIS A 126 -2.44 -6.69 19.24
N THR A 127 -2.24 -6.24 18.00
CA THR A 127 -1.68 -7.05 16.91
C THR A 127 -0.15 -6.93 16.84
N ALA A 128 0.48 -7.68 15.93
CA ALA A 128 1.94 -7.64 15.74
C ALA A 128 2.50 -6.24 15.43
N PHE A 129 1.66 -5.31 14.96
CA PHE A 129 2.03 -3.92 14.71
C PHE A 129 2.55 -3.18 15.95
N ARG A 130 2.20 -3.65 17.16
CA ARG A 130 2.75 -3.11 18.41
C ARG A 130 4.28 -3.19 18.46
N HIS A 131 4.89 -4.22 17.88
CA HIS A 131 6.34 -4.42 17.91
C HIS A 131 7.11 -3.44 17.03
N VAL A 132 6.43 -2.80 16.08
CA VAL A 132 7.04 -1.88 15.10
C VAL A 132 6.61 -0.43 15.30
N TRP A 133 5.95 -0.16 16.43
CA TRP A 133 5.33 1.12 16.77
C TRP A 133 6.14 2.36 16.38
N ASN A 134 7.44 2.36 16.69
CA ASN A 134 8.32 3.53 16.55
C ASN A 134 8.40 4.05 15.13
N ASP A 135 8.44 3.13 14.16
CA ASP A 135 8.56 3.50 12.77
C ASP A 135 7.23 3.38 12.03
N PHE A 136 6.24 2.70 12.63
CA PHE A 136 5.03 2.26 11.97
C PHE A 136 4.22 3.41 11.36
N PHE A 137 4.01 4.48 12.13
CA PHE A 137 3.28 5.67 11.67
C PHE A 137 4.05 6.54 10.67
N ALA A 138 5.34 6.27 10.48
CA ALA A 138 6.19 6.95 9.51
C ALA A 138 6.41 6.11 8.24
N TYR A 139 5.80 4.93 8.12
CA TYR A 139 5.93 4.09 6.93
C TYR A 139 5.21 4.73 5.74
N ASN A 140 5.86 4.67 4.59
CA ASN A 140 5.21 4.76 3.29
C ASN A 140 4.96 3.34 2.74
N ARG A 141 4.29 3.23 1.59
CA ARG A 141 3.97 1.95 0.94
C ARG A 141 5.20 1.07 0.82
N LYS A 142 6.29 1.61 0.27
CA LYS A 142 7.53 0.84 0.08
C LYS A 142 8.08 0.31 1.40
N LYS A 143 8.19 1.16 2.42
CA LYS A 143 8.75 0.77 3.72
C LYS A 143 7.87 -0.27 4.43
N LEU A 144 6.54 -0.14 4.38
CA LEU A 144 5.63 -1.14 4.94
C LEU A 144 5.74 -2.48 4.21
N LEU A 145 5.65 -2.48 2.87
CA LEU A 145 5.72 -3.70 2.07
C LEU A 145 7.07 -4.42 2.23
N SER A 146 8.17 -3.67 2.24
CA SER A 146 9.50 -4.24 2.53
C SER A 146 9.60 -4.78 3.96
N HIS A 147 9.01 -4.10 4.95
CA HIS A 147 9.02 -4.58 6.33
C HIS A 147 8.29 -5.92 6.50
N ILE A 148 7.23 -6.16 5.73
CA ILE A 148 6.51 -7.45 5.70
C ILE A 148 7.13 -8.46 4.71
N ASN A 149 8.35 -8.20 4.23
CA ASN A 149 9.12 -9.07 3.34
C ASN A 149 8.46 -9.37 1.97
N ILE A 150 7.68 -8.43 1.43
CA ILE A 150 7.20 -8.50 0.04
C ILE A 150 8.37 -8.28 -0.93
N LEU A 151 8.45 -9.14 -1.95
CA LEU A 151 9.43 -9.01 -3.04
C LEU A 151 9.14 -7.74 -3.86
N GLU A 152 10.17 -7.01 -4.28
CA GLU A 152 9.97 -5.71 -4.96
C GLU A 152 9.16 -5.79 -6.25
N ASN A 153 9.14 -6.94 -6.92
CA ASN A 153 8.39 -7.21 -8.16
C ASN A 153 6.95 -7.70 -7.93
N ASP A 154 6.52 -7.80 -6.68
CA ASP A 154 5.21 -8.33 -6.32
C ASP A 154 4.06 -7.42 -6.78
N ILE A 155 2.92 -8.03 -7.13
CA ILE A 155 1.70 -7.32 -7.56
C ILE A 155 1.22 -6.29 -6.53
N LEU A 156 1.46 -6.53 -5.24
CA LEU A 156 1.11 -5.62 -4.16
C LEU A 156 1.78 -4.26 -4.29
N PHE A 157 2.90 -4.13 -5.02
CA PHE A 157 3.50 -2.82 -5.31
C PHE A 157 2.77 -2.05 -6.41
N ASN A 158 1.96 -2.72 -7.24
CA ASN A 158 1.29 -2.12 -8.40
C ASN A 158 -0.21 -1.88 -8.18
N GLU A 159 -0.79 -2.44 -7.12
CA GLU A 159 -2.23 -2.34 -6.86
C GLU A 159 -2.62 -0.99 -6.23
N PRO A 160 -3.53 -0.21 -6.84
CA PRO A 160 -3.80 1.17 -6.40
C PRO A 160 -4.33 1.30 -4.97
N MET A 161 -5.12 0.32 -4.51
CA MET A 161 -5.59 0.28 -3.13
C MET A 161 -5.48 -1.10 -2.54
N LEU A 162 -5.07 -1.18 -1.28
CA LEU A 162 -4.97 -2.40 -0.51
C LEU A 162 -5.52 -2.17 0.89
N LEU A 163 -6.31 -3.10 1.42
CA LEU A 163 -6.72 -3.10 2.82
C LEU A 163 -6.17 -4.35 3.49
N ILE A 164 -5.32 -4.15 4.49
CA ILE A 164 -4.67 -5.20 5.27
C ILE A 164 -5.41 -5.33 6.60
N GLU A 165 -5.87 -6.54 6.88
CA GLU A 165 -6.67 -6.89 8.06
C GLU A 165 -6.04 -8.06 8.80
N TYR A 166 -5.93 -7.95 10.12
CA TYR A 166 -5.64 -9.11 10.96
C TYR A 166 -6.94 -9.86 11.25
N ILE A 167 -6.98 -11.16 10.91
CA ILE A 167 -8.18 -11.99 11.03
C ILE A 167 -8.18 -12.78 12.34
N GLY A 168 -7.03 -13.30 12.74
CA GLY A 168 -6.92 -14.19 13.90
C GLY A 168 -5.67 -15.03 13.83
N LYS A 169 -5.69 -16.21 14.45
CA LYS A 169 -4.57 -17.15 14.44
C LYS A 169 -5.07 -18.57 14.19
N ILE A 170 -4.29 -19.39 13.52
CA ILE A 170 -4.55 -20.84 13.44
C ILE A 170 -4.35 -21.45 14.84
N ASP A 171 -5.21 -22.39 15.22
CA ASP A 171 -5.10 -23.15 16.48
C ASP A 171 -3.65 -23.67 16.65
N SER A 172 -3.08 -23.44 17.83
CA SER A 172 -1.72 -23.86 18.19
C SER A 172 -1.54 -25.39 18.20
N LYS A 173 -2.63 -26.15 18.24
CA LYS A 173 -2.61 -27.60 18.05
C LYS A 173 -2.25 -28.00 16.62
N ILE A 174 -2.51 -27.14 15.64
CA ILE A 174 -2.30 -27.39 14.22
C ILE A 174 -0.96 -26.79 13.74
N ALA A 175 -0.58 -25.60 14.23
CA ALA A 175 0.65 -24.93 13.81
C ALA A 175 1.59 -24.60 14.99
N ARG A 176 2.88 -24.96 14.81
CA ARG A 176 3.92 -24.91 15.87
C ARG A 176 4.55 -23.52 16.08
N SER A 177 4.45 -22.57 15.15
CA SER A 177 4.95 -21.19 15.34
C SER A 177 4.37 -20.16 14.36
N ASN A 178 4.17 -18.93 14.88
CA ASN A 178 3.69 -17.71 14.20
C ASN A 178 2.40 -17.83 13.38
N ASN A 179 1.32 -18.23 14.04
CA ASN A 179 0.07 -18.65 13.43
C ASN A 179 -0.87 -17.52 12.98
N ALA A 180 -0.42 -16.27 13.02
CA ALA A 180 -1.25 -15.12 12.70
C ALA A 180 -1.74 -15.18 11.24
N ILE A 181 -3.02 -14.90 11.01
CA ILE A 181 -3.62 -14.83 9.68
C ILE A 181 -3.98 -13.39 9.37
N TYR A 182 -3.52 -12.93 8.22
CA TYR A 182 -3.87 -11.64 7.65
C TYR A 182 -4.67 -11.84 6.37
N LYS A 183 -5.61 -10.93 6.11
CA LYS A 183 -6.36 -10.82 4.86
C LYS A 183 -5.94 -9.53 4.16
N ILE A 184 -5.63 -9.61 2.87
CA ILE A 184 -5.43 -8.44 2.03
C ILE A 184 -6.57 -8.38 1.03
N ILE A 185 -7.27 -7.26 1.00
CA ILE A 185 -8.32 -6.97 0.04
C ILE A 185 -7.75 -5.99 -0.98
N TYR A 186 -7.76 -6.42 -2.24
CA TYR A 186 -7.32 -5.64 -3.36
C TYR A 186 -8.44 -4.72 -3.83
N ASN A 187 -8.13 -3.45 -4.07
CA ASN A 187 -9.08 -2.44 -4.56
C ASN A 187 -10.44 -2.50 -3.84
N PRO A 188 -10.45 -2.40 -2.49
CA PRO A 188 -11.66 -2.51 -1.70
C PRO A 188 -12.65 -1.40 -2.05
N ASN A 189 -13.95 -1.71 -1.97
CA ASN A 189 -14.99 -0.70 -2.06
C ASN A 189 -15.23 -0.10 -0.67
N LEU A 190 -14.69 1.09 -0.42
CA LEU A 190 -14.69 1.71 0.90
C LEU A 190 -16.10 2.00 1.39
N SER A 191 -16.96 2.54 0.51
CA SER A 191 -18.36 2.84 0.86
C SER A 191 -19.16 1.59 1.26
N GLN A 192 -19.00 0.48 0.54
CA GLN A 192 -19.66 -0.80 0.85
C GLN A 192 -19.15 -1.37 2.18
N MET A 193 -17.87 -1.14 2.48
CA MET A 193 -17.25 -1.48 3.77
C MET A 193 -17.59 -0.49 4.88
N ARG A 194 -18.38 0.56 4.59
CA ARG A 194 -18.76 1.64 5.52
C ARG A 194 -17.55 2.38 6.09
N LEU A 195 -16.46 2.44 5.33
CA LEU A 195 -15.27 3.22 5.66
C LEU A 195 -15.45 4.60 5.06
N TYR A 196 -15.60 5.63 5.89
CA TYR A 196 -15.73 7.00 5.42
C TYR A 196 -14.39 7.71 5.56
N ILE A 197 -13.81 8.06 4.42
CA ILE A 197 -12.54 8.78 4.30
C ILE A 197 -12.78 9.98 3.38
N ASP A 198 -12.04 11.06 3.60
CA ASP A 198 -12.13 12.23 2.75
C ASP A 198 -11.95 11.86 1.26
N GLU A 199 -12.94 12.24 0.46
CA GLU A 199 -13.05 11.83 -0.94
C GLU A 199 -11.95 12.47 -1.80
N ASP A 200 -11.56 13.71 -1.48
CA ASP A 200 -10.49 14.42 -2.19
C ASP A 200 -9.14 13.77 -1.91
N PHE A 201 -8.88 13.35 -0.67
CA PHE A 201 -7.71 12.56 -0.31
C PHE A 201 -7.62 11.26 -1.12
N ILE A 202 -8.72 10.48 -1.20
CA ILE A 202 -8.74 9.23 -1.97
C ILE A 202 -8.48 9.51 -3.46
N TRP A 203 -9.19 10.48 -4.03
CA TRP A 203 -9.05 10.85 -5.43
C TRP A 203 -7.63 11.28 -5.78
N GLN A 204 -7.08 12.26 -5.04
CA GLN A 204 -5.75 12.81 -5.30
C GLN A 204 -4.67 11.74 -5.17
N SER A 205 -4.73 10.90 -4.13
CA SER A 205 -3.75 9.84 -3.90
C SER A 205 -3.74 8.79 -5.03
N LEU A 206 -4.92 8.46 -5.57
CA LEU A 206 -5.03 7.53 -6.70
C LEU A 206 -4.55 8.15 -8.02
N VAL A 207 -4.94 9.39 -8.31
CA VAL A 207 -4.51 10.09 -9.52
C VAL A 207 -2.99 10.26 -9.53
N GLU A 208 -2.39 10.66 -8.40
CA GLU A 208 -0.94 10.77 -8.25
C GLU A 208 -0.24 9.43 -8.53
N PHE A 209 -0.70 8.35 -7.89
CA PHE A 209 -0.12 7.02 -8.07
C PHE A 209 -0.22 6.49 -9.50
N LEU A 210 -1.40 6.59 -10.11
CA LEU A 210 -1.63 6.13 -11.49
C LEU A 210 -0.80 6.94 -12.50
N SER A 211 -0.66 8.26 -12.26
CA SER A 211 0.17 9.15 -13.09
C SER A 211 1.65 8.77 -13.02
N ASN A 212 2.14 8.48 -11.82
CA ASN A 212 3.52 8.05 -11.62
C ASN A 212 3.78 6.70 -12.30
N LYS A 213 2.88 5.73 -12.14
CA LYS A 213 2.97 4.42 -12.80
C LYS A 213 2.97 4.51 -14.32
N ARG A 214 2.24 5.45 -14.87
CA ARG A 214 2.26 5.71 -16.32
C ARG A 214 3.58 6.33 -16.76
N SER A 215 4.07 7.34 -16.03
CA SER A 215 5.38 7.95 -16.31
C SER A 215 6.49 6.90 -16.27
N GLU A 216 6.52 6.01 -15.27
CA GLU A 216 7.45 4.88 -15.17
C GLU A 216 7.40 3.97 -16.40
N LYS A 217 6.20 3.68 -16.94
CA LYS A 217 6.03 2.85 -18.14
C LYS A 217 6.39 3.56 -19.44
N GLU A 218 6.15 4.87 -19.54
CA GLU A 218 6.53 5.68 -20.70
C GLU A 218 8.06 5.86 -20.78
N ILE A 219 8.75 5.79 -19.65
CA ILE A 219 10.21 5.72 -19.57
C ILE A 219 10.67 4.27 -19.84
N SER A 220 10.59 3.76 -21.08
CA SER A 220 11.42 2.63 -21.60
C SER A 220 11.15 2.31 -23.09
N PRO A 221 12.16 1.95 -23.93
CA PRO A 221 13.53 1.51 -23.59
C PRO A 221 14.62 2.55 -23.90
N GLU A 222 15.83 2.31 -23.38
CA GLU A 222 17.03 3.02 -23.81
C GLU A 222 17.33 2.65 -25.27
N VAL A 223 16.83 3.46 -26.20
CA VAL A 223 17.09 3.27 -27.62
C VAL A 223 18.59 3.48 -27.84
N SER A 224 19.29 2.47 -28.39
CA SER A 224 20.71 2.59 -28.71
C SER A 224 20.94 3.85 -29.56
N ASN A 225 22.10 4.49 -29.41
CA ASN A 225 22.41 5.68 -30.20
C ASN A 225 22.24 5.41 -31.71
N GLU A 226 22.55 4.20 -32.16
CA GLU A 226 22.36 3.77 -33.54
C GLU A 226 20.88 3.79 -33.97
N ASN A 227 19.99 3.24 -33.14
CA ASN A 227 18.55 3.25 -33.39
C ASN A 227 17.95 4.67 -33.27
N LYS A 228 18.51 5.53 -32.43
CA LYS A 228 18.16 6.96 -32.35
C LYS A 228 18.56 7.72 -33.62
N ILE A 229 19.73 7.42 -34.17
CA ILE A 229 20.26 8.04 -35.41
C ILE A 229 19.43 7.56 -36.62
N LEU A 230 19.19 6.24 -36.74
CA LEU A 230 18.39 5.64 -37.81
C LEU A 230 16.93 6.12 -37.80
N SER A 231 16.28 6.19 -36.63
CA SER A 231 14.89 6.67 -36.53
C SER A 231 14.71 8.14 -36.90
N LYS A 232 15.80 8.93 -36.87
CA LYS A 232 15.83 10.33 -37.31
C LYS A 232 16.26 10.48 -38.78
N GLY A 233 16.43 9.37 -39.51
CA GLY A 233 16.77 9.35 -40.93
C GLY A 233 18.24 9.63 -41.22
N PHE A 234 19.12 9.58 -40.21
CA PHE A 234 20.55 9.77 -40.40
C PHE A 234 21.24 8.44 -40.72
N ASP A 235 22.19 8.49 -41.64
CA ASP A 235 23.06 7.36 -41.97
C ASP A 235 24.15 7.19 -40.89
N LEU A 236 24.35 5.95 -40.44
CA LEU A 236 25.36 5.60 -39.44
C LEU A 236 26.79 5.65 -39.99
N LYS A 237 26.96 5.62 -41.32
CA LYS A 237 28.27 5.51 -41.97
C LYS A 237 28.93 6.85 -42.26
N THR A 238 28.17 7.94 -42.25
CA THR A 238 28.64 9.25 -42.70
C THR A 238 28.49 10.30 -41.60
N SER A 239 29.59 10.63 -40.94
CA SER A 239 29.60 11.77 -40.03
C SER A 239 29.63 13.07 -40.84
N PHE A 240 28.69 13.98 -40.61
CA PHE A 240 28.72 15.34 -41.17
C PHE A 240 29.87 16.20 -40.64
N ARG A 241 30.64 15.68 -39.69
CA ARG A 241 31.81 16.36 -39.14
C ARG A 241 32.97 16.26 -40.14
N PRO A 242 33.53 17.39 -40.63
CA PRO A 242 34.73 17.37 -41.44
C PRO A 242 35.87 16.69 -40.67
N ASN A 243 36.57 15.74 -41.31
CA ASN A 243 37.76 15.12 -40.73
C ASN A 243 38.84 16.18 -40.56
N MET A 244 38.98 16.71 -39.35
CA MET A 244 40.08 17.60 -39.01
C MET A 244 41.37 16.78 -39.07
N LYS A 245 42.22 17.05 -40.08
CA LYS A 245 43.56 16.47 -40.16
C LYS A 245 44.28 16.75 -38.84
N LYS A 246 44.75 15.70 -38.16
CA LYS A 246 45.65 15.85 -37.01
C LYS A 246 46.87 16.62 -37.50
N LYS A 247 47.10 17.84 -37.01
CA LYS A 247 48.36 18.54 -37.22
C LYS A 247 49.47 17.65 -36.66
N HIS A 248 50.37 17.19 -37.51
CA HIS A 248 51.61 16.55 -37.07
C HIS A 248 52.37 17.55 -36.21
N LYS A 249 52.72 17.17 -34.98
CA LYS A 249 53.70 17.88 -34.16
C LYS A 249 55.07 17.52 -34.70
N GLY A 250 55.72 18.47 -35.37
CA GLY A 250 57.10 18.36 -35.83
C GLY A 250 57.25 19.16 -37.11
N ASP A 251 57.65 20.42 -36.97
CA ASP A 251 58.69 21.10 -37.77
C ASP A 251 58.74 22.57 -37.33
N ILE A 252 59.75 22.87 -36.51
CA ILE A 252 60.54 24.10 -36.57
C ILE A 252 61.56 23.85 -37.68
#